data_AF-A0A6M3LQK3-F1
#
_entry.id   AF-A0A6M3LQK3-F1
#
_cell.length_a   1.000
_cell.length_b   1.000
_cell.length_c   1.000
_cell.angle_alpha   90.00
_cell.angle_beta   90.00
_cell.angle_gamma   90.00
#
_symmetry.space_group_name_H-M   'P 1'
#
loop_
_entity.id
_entity.type
_entity.pdbx_description
1 polymer ?
#
loop_
_entity_poly.entity_id
_entity_poly.type
_entity_poly.pdbx_seq_one_letter_code
_entity_poly.pdbx_strand_id
1 'polypeptide(L)'
;MGFNSTIMICNDHLHDIENDPKFGAKVSNAIGCYDYDTRPFLYNGLQVIETHHADGIIVSAVGGNGGKLLGDGGWSRNLVTYKDGEDWKIKVLRELANNLGYSIRKKRNG
;
A
#
# COMPACT_ATOMS: atom_id res chain seq x y z
N MET A 1 13.74 -13.83 -0.56
CA MET A 1 12.98 -12.62 -0.90
C MET A 1 11.66 -12.66 -0.15
N GLY A 2 11.14 -11.53 0.34
CA GLY A 2 9.98 -11.46 1.23
C GLY A 2 8.85 -10.60 0.66
N PHE A 3 7.74 -10.50 1.39
CA PHE A 3 6.61 -9.63 1.10
C PHE A 3 6.42 -8.64 2.24
N ASN A 4 5.98 -7.43 1.90
CA ASN A 4 5.59 -6.41 2.86
C ASN A 4 4.07 -6.23 2.79
N SER A 5 3.45 -5.99 3.94
CA SER A 5 2.03 -5.62 4.02
C SER A 5 1.89 -4.21 4.56
N THR A 6 1.04 -3.41 3.92
CA THR A 6 0.66 -2.10 4.42
C THR A 6 -0.64 -2.22 5.19
N ILE A 7 -0.62 -1.83 6.47
CA ILE A 7 -1.78 -1.85 7.34
C ILE A 7 -2.10 -0.44 7.83
N MET A 8 -3.39 -0.16 8.00
CA MET A 8 -3.88 1.03 8.68
C MET A 8 -4.48 0.60 10.03
N ILE A 9 -4.19 1.37 11.07
CA ILE A 9 -4.72 1.18 12.42
C ILE A 9 -5.46 2.46 12.83
N CYS A 10 -6.68 2.31 13.35
CA CYS A 10 -7.47 3.38 13.94
C CYS A 10 -7.03 3.59 15.39
N ASN A 11 -6.51 4.78 15.69
CA ASN A 11 -5.93 5.07 17.00
C ASN A 11 -6.95 5.01 18.14
N ASP A 12 -8.23 5.25 17.87
CA ASP A 12 -9.29 5.21 18.86
C ASP A 12 -9.49 3.79 19.44
N HIS A 13 -9.03 2.76 18.73
CA HIS A 13 -9.10 1.35 19.12
C HIS A 13 -7.77 0.77 19.61
N LEU A 14 -6.75 1.58 19.90
CA LEU A 14 -5.46 1.05 20.39
C LEU A 14 -5.59 0.27 21.69
N HIS A 15 -6.51 0.65 22.57
CA HIS A 15 -6.81 -0.07 23.80
C HIS A 15 -7.37 -1.47 23.54
N ASP A 16 -8.16 -1.67 22.47
CA ASP A 16 -8.63 -2.99 22.07
C ASP A 16 -7.46 -3.88 21.60
N ILE A 17 -6.48 -3.30 20.91
CA ILE A 17 -5.27 -3.99 20.46
C ILE A 17 -4.41 -4.41 21.66
N GLU A 18 -4.20 -3.50 22.62
CA GLU A 18 -3.42 -3.77 23.83
C GLU A 18 -4.02 -4.94 24.65
N ASN A 19 -5.34 -5.05 24.68
CA ASN A 19 -6.06 -6.07 25.43
C ASN A 19 -6.37 -7.35 24.63
N ASP A 20 -5.97 -7.45 23.35
CA ASP A 20 -6.23 -8.61 22.50
C ASP A 20 -5.01 -9.54 22.37
N PRO A 21 -4.94 -10.65 23.13
CA PRO A 21 -3.81 -11.59 23.05
C PRO A 21 -3.73 -12.34 21.71
N LYS A 22 -4.76 -12.25 20.86
CA LYS A 22 -4.81 -12.88 19.54
C LYS A 22 -4.61 -11.89 18.39
N PHE A 23 -4.29 -10.62 18.68
CA PHE A 23 -4.13 -9.58 17.67
C PHE A 23 -3.17 -10.00 16.54
N GLY A 24 -1.97 -10.50 16.90
CA GLY A 24 -0.99 -10.95 15.90
C GLY A 24 -1.49 -12.07 14.98
N ALA A 25 -2.26 -13.03 15.51
CA ALA A 25 -2.84 -14.10 14.71
C ALA A 25 -3.93 -13.58 13.77
N LYS A 26 -4.74 -12.61 14.21
CA LYS A 26 -5.75 -11.95 13.36
C LYS A 26 -5.10 -11.16 12.22
N VAL A 27 -4.05 -10.40 12.52
CA VAL A 27 -3.28 -9.67 11.49
C VAL A 27 -2.65 -10.63 10.49
N SER A 28 -2.00 -11.71 10.97
CA SER A 28 -1.42 -12.72 10.09
C SER A 28 -2.46 -13.38 9.18
N ASN A 29 -3.64 -13.70 9.72
CA ASN A 29 -4.74 -14.25 8.93
C ASN A 29 -5.25 -13.26 7.87
N ALA A 30 -5.44 -11.99 8.25
CA ALA A 30 -5.89 -10.95 7.32
C ALA A 30 -4.88 -10.68 6.19
N ILE A 31 -3.58 -10.74 6.48
CA ILE A 31 -2.52 -10.65 5.46
C ILE A 31 -2.56 -11.86 4.52
N GLY A 32 -2.85 -13.06 5.05
CA GLY A 32 -2.93 -14.30 4.29
C GLY A 32 -4.19 -14.47 3.43
N CYS A 33 -5.22 -13.65 3.65
CA CYS A 33 -6.44 -13.66 2.83
C CYS A 33 -6.14 -13.18 1.39
N TYR A 34 -6.34 -14.08 0.43
CA TYR A 34 -5.96 -13.90 -0.98
C TYR A 34 -6.91 -12.97 -1.76
N ASP A 35 -8.14 -12.81 -1.28
CA ASP A 35 -9.17 -12.04 -1.97
C ASP A 35 -9.14 -10.59 -1.49
N TYR A 36 -8.64 -9.71 -2.35
CA TYR A 36 -8.51 -8.27 -2.12
C TYR A 36 -9.86 -7.57 -1.92
N ASP A 37 -10.92 -8.06 -2.56
CA ASP A 37 -12.26 -7.47 -2.47
C ASP A 37 -12.98 -7.90 -1.19
N THR A 38 -12.55 -9.00 -0.57
CA THR A 38 -13.11 -9.52 0.69
C THR A 38 -12.11 -9.52 1.84
N ARG A 39 -10.95 -8.86 1.71
CA ARG A 39 -9.99 -8.72 2.82
C ARG A 39 -10.75 -8.16 4.01
N PRO A 40 -10.77 -8.88 5.14
CA PRO A 40 -11.60 -8.48 6.25
C PRO A 40 -11.11 -7.12 6.72
N PHE A 41 -12.00 -6.13 6.67
CA PHE A 41 -11.92 -5.03 7.62
C PHE A 41 -11.97 -5.70 8.99
N LEU A 42 -10.81 -5.78 9.66
CA LEU A 42 -10.76 -6.41 10.95
C LEU A 42 -11.56 -5.50 11.88
N TYR A 43 -12.64 -6.06 12.43
CA TYR A 43 -13.43 -5.48 13.50
C TYR A 43 -12.48 -4.79 14.50
N ASN A 44 -12.74 -3.52 14.81
CA ASN A 44 -11.93 -2.63 15.67
C ASN A 44 -10.82 -1.82 14.97
N GLY A 45 -11.07 -1.42 13.71
CA GLY A 45 -10.33 -0.31 13.12
C GLY A 45 -8.98 -0.66 12.50
N LEU A 46 -8.81 -1.91 12.03
CA LEU A 46 -7.64 -2.29 11.24
C LEU A 46 -8.04 -2.69 9.81
N GLN A 47 -7.27 -2.21 8.84
CA GLN A 47 -7.38 -2.64 7.45
C GLN A 47 -6.02 -3.03 6.89
N VAL A 48 -5.92 -4.20 6.26
CA VAL A 48 -4.78 -4.54 5.40
C VAL A 48 -5.03 -3.94 4.02
N ILE A 49 -4.27 -2.90 3.68
CA ILE A 49 -4.46 -2.15 2.42
C ILE A 49 -3.94 -2.96 1.23
N GLU A 50 -2.72 -3.50 1.33
CA GLU A 50 -2.03 -4.17 0.23
C GLU A 50 -0.91 -5.09 0.74
N THR A 51 -0.55 -6.12 -0.03
CA THR A 51 0.64 -6.96 0.19
C THR A 51 1.46 -7.06 -1.09
N HIS A 52 2.66 -6.48 -1.10
CA HIS A 52 3.51 -6.42 -2.29
C HIS A 52 4.87 -7.07 -2.02
N HIS A 53 5.60 -7.38 -3.09
CA HIS A 53 6.95 -7.92 -2.97
C HIS A 53 7.88 -6.89 -2.30
N ALA A 54 8.83 -7.34 -1.48
CA ALA A 54 9.65 -6.46 -0.65
C ALA A 54 10.58 -5.49 -1.43
N ASP A 55 10.74 -5.69 -2.74
CA ASP A 55 11.46 -4.77 -3.65
C ASP A 55 10.50 -3.90 -4.51
N GLY A 56 9.20 -3.95 -4.24
CA GLY A 56 8.18 -3.11 -4.86
C GLY A 56 7.99 -1.79 -4.13
N ILE A 57 7.42 -0.82 -4.83
CA ILE A 57 6.90 0.41 -4.24
C ILE A 57 5.43 0.52 -4.58
N ILE A 58 4.62 0.90 -3.59
CA ILE A 58 3.20 1.17 -3.79
C ILE A 58 2.85 2.61 -3.46
N VAL A 59 1.71 3.07 -3.98
CA VAL A 59 1.04 4.30 -3.55
C VAL A 59 -0.36 3.95 -3.09
N SER A 60 -0.68 4.32 -1.86
CA SER A 60 -2.01 4.18 -1.28
C SER A 60 -2.60 5.55 -0.92
N ALA A 61 -3.93 5.65 -1.03
CA ALA A 61 -4.71 6.70 -0.37
C ALA A 61 -5.19 6.17 0.97
N VAL A 62 -5.14 6.99 2.02
CA VAL A 62 -5.64 6.65 3.36
C VAL A 62 -6.52 7.79 3.86
N GLY A 63 -7.71 7.45 4.37
CA GLY A 63 -8.70 8.40 4.88
C GLY A 63 -10.01 7.71 5.28
N GLY A 64 -10.80 8.35 6.14
CA GLY A 64 -12.12 7.84 6.56
C GLY A 64 -12.06 6.50 7.29
N ASN A 65 -11.00 6.25 8.07
CA ASN A 65 -10.71 4.95 8.70
C ASN A 65 -10.57 3.80 7.69
N GLY A 66 -10.09 4.10 6.48
CA GLY A 66 -9.70 3.09 5.51
C GLY A 66 -8.57 3.57 4.60
N GLY A 67 -8.19 2.70 3.68
CA GLY A 67 -7.24 3.00 2.62
C GLY A 67 -7.45 2.13 1.40
N LYS A 68 -6.85 2.56 0.29
CA LYS A 68 -6.93 1.88 -1.00
C LYS A 68 -5.62 2.03 -1.75
N LEU A 69 -5.18 0.95 -2.41
CA LEU A 69 -4.08 1.00 -3.36
C LEU A 69 -4.48 1.86 -4.56
N LEU A 70 -3.64 2.83 -4.91
CA LEU A 70 -3.80 3.68 -6.10
C LEU A 70 -2.91 3.22 -7.26
N GLY A 71 -1.73 2.66 -6.95
CA GLY A 71 -0.80 2.13 -7.95
C GLY A 71 0.37 1.37 -7.32
N ASP A 72 0.99 0.50 -8.11
CA ASP A 72 2.18 -0.28 -7.78
C ASP A 72 3.25 0.01 -8.84
N GLY A 73 4.38 0.56 -8.40
CA GLY A 73 5.58 0.86 -9.20
C GLY A 73 6.30 -0.36 -9.76
N GLY A 74 5.85 -1.57 -9.42
CA GLY A 74 6.37 -2.85 -9.87
C GLY A 74 7.71 -3.21 -9.23
N TRP A 75 8.28 -4.32 -9.71
CA TRP A 75 9.55 -4.88 -9.24
C TRP A 75 10.69 -3.86 -9.43
N SER A 76 11.25 -3.36 -8.34
CA SER A 76 12.36 -2.42 -8.36
C SER A 76 13.53 -2.92 -7.51
N ARG A 77 14.34 -3.80 -8.10
CA ARG A 77 15.58 -4.29 -7.46
C ARG A 77 16.60 -3.19 -7.10
N ASN A 78 16.38 -1.92 -7.47
CA ASN A 78 17.32 -0.82 -7.24
C ASN A 78 16.61 0.52 -6.99
N LEU A 79 16.05 0.71 -5.79
CA LEU A 79 15.41 1.96 -5.37
C LEU A 79 16.35 3.14 -5.13
N VAL A 80 17.66 2.94 -5.28
CA VAL A 80 18.65 4.01 -5.17
C VAL A 80 19.07 4.54 -6.54
N THR A 81 18.90 3.77 -7.62
CA THR A 81 19.25 4.16 -8.99
C THR A 81 18.66 3.16 -9.97
N TYR A 82 17.58 3.53 -10.68
CA TYR A 82 17.23 2.82 -11.90
C TYR A 82 18.42 2.96 -12.87
N LYS A 83 18.85 1.84 -13.47
CA LYS A 83 19.92 1.82 -14.49
C LYS A 83 19.61 2.69 -15.71
N ASP A 84 18.35 3.07 -15.89
CA ASP A 84 17.83 3.78 -17.08
C ASP A 84 17.52 5.26 -16.81
N GLY A 85 17.80 5.77 -15.60
CA GLY A 85 17.70 7.20 -15.26
C GLY A 85 16.29 7.76 -15.06
N GLU A 86 15.22 6.98 -15.22
CA GLU A 86 13.86 7.42 -14.87
C GLU A 86 13.64 7.32 -13.34
N ASP A 87 13.26 8.44 -12.72
CA ASP A 87 12.92 8.51 -11.30
C ASP A 87 11.71 7.61 -11.03
N TRP A 88 11.82 6.66 -10.10
CA TRP A 88 10.74 5.73 -9.74
C TRP A 88 9.43 6.47 -9.39
N LYS A 89 9.53 7.70 -8.88
CA LYS A 89 8.38 8.56 -8.59
C LYS A 89 7.59 8.87 -9.85
N ILE A 90 8.26 9.13 -10.97
CA ILE A 90 7.61 9.43 -12.26
C ILE A 90 6.87 8.19 -12.77
N LYS A 91 7.46 6.99 -12.63
CA LYS A 91 6.82 5.74 -13.04
C LYS A 91 5.53 5.49 -12.27
N VAL A 92 5.60 5.54 -10.94
CA VAL A 92 4.46 5.39 -10.04
C VAL A 92 3.37 6.41 -10.36
N LEU A 93 3.74 7.69 -10.55
CA LEU A 93 2.78 8.72 -10.93
C LEU A 93 2.14 8.39 -12.30
N ARG A 94 2.92 7.90 -13.27
CA ARG A 94 2.44 7.58 -14.62
C ARG A 94 1.44 6.42 -14.58
N GLU A 95 1.71 5.38 -13.80
CA GLU A 95 0.77 4.27 -13.58
C GLU A 95 -0.53 4.76 -12.94
N LEU A 96 -0.42 5.58 -11.89
CA LEU A 96 -1.59 6.22 -11.27
C LEU A 96 -2.40 7.04 -12.29
N ALA A 97 -1.73 7.88 -13.08
CA ALA A 97 -2.39 8.70 -14.09
C ALA A 97 -3.09 7.83 -15.14
N ASN A 98 -2.41 6.80 -15.65
CA ASN A 98 -2.98 5.87 -16.63
C ASN A 98 -4.22 5.15 -16.07
N ASN A 99 -4.17 4.65 -14.83
CA ASN A 99 -5.29 3.98 -14.16
C ASN A 99 -6.51 4.90 -14.00
N LEU A 100 -6.29 6.20 -13.88
CA LEU A 100 -7.33 7.21 -13.74
C LEU A 100 -7.75 7.85 -15.08
N GLY A 101 -7.13 7.45 -16.20
CA GLY A 101 -7.42 8.03 -17.53
C GLY A 101 -6.78 9.40 -17.78
N TYR A 102 -5.69 9.73 -17.09
CA TYR A 102 -4.93 10.99 -17.23
C TYR A 102 -3.54 10.76 -17.84
N SER A 103 -2.90 11.85 -18.28
CA SER A 103 -1.51 11.85 -18.73
C SER A 103 -0.66 12.82 -17.91
N ILE A 104 0.61 12.46 -17.70
CA ILE A 104 1.58 13.31 -16.99
C ILE A 104 2.41 14.09 -18.01
N ARG A 105 2.60 15.38 -17.73
CA ARG A 105 3.54 16.24 -18.47
C ARG A 105 4.46 16.95 -17.48
N LYS A 106 5.74 17.08 -17.86
CA LYS A 106 6.71 17.85 -17.07
C LYS A 106 6.28 19.32 -17.04
N LYS A 107 6.32 19.94 -15.87
CA LYS A 107 6.07 21.39 -15.72
C LYS A 107 7.08 22.16 -16.58
N ARG A 108 6.61 23.11 -17.40
CA ARG A 108 7.49 24.09 -18.03
C ARG A 108 7.92 25.10 -16.97
N ASN A 109 9.22 25.26 -16.78
CA ASN A 109 9.73 26.39 -16.00
C ASN A 109 9.47 27.65 -16.83
N GLY A 110 8.71 28.58 -16.26
CA GLY A 110 8.55 29.93 -16.79
C GLY A 110 9.77 30.79 -16.50
#